data_AF-A0AAD4FJB5-F1
#
_entry.id   AF-A0AAD4FJB5-F1
#
_cell.length_a   1.000
_cell.length_b   1.000
_cell.length_c   1.000
_cell.angle_alpha   90.00
_cell.angle_beta   90.00
_cell.angle_gamma   90.00
#
_symmetry.space_group_name_H-M   'P 1'
#
loop_
_entity.id
_entity.type
_entity.pdbx_description
1 polymer ?
#
loop_
_entity_poly.entity_id
_entity_poly.type
_entity_poly.pdbx_seq_one_letter_code
_entity_poly.pdbx_strand_id
1 'polypeptide(L)'
;MLRPPSILSSACEATTINDLPGELLLNIGAQFTNLNRNRDLANLALASKRWRPIAQEWLLIEPRFNLTFIDGYMWEMGHRSHLLSRVKRLEIWSRSEGRTTKTMYVSRTGVNVYLTDVAYTPTATPDRTRQEAEFMEICETQIQHYATNKRHAEDWIRALETDIVPALFGVLLCVLPNLRELKVGDAWLMDFPFFANMRSPSAIANPPHPWSWKHNFLSGALTAILPHLTVLEVPSDMTTLMCDHSMATLFDFRRFETLREVTLTMKAIEGHSILRIGTPPADPREIFTKTLETLRINEATHITANFLNELCLAKKTFFFPSLKRVEAYHIEHLEDTRARADIAQCLDPIDDVRAMFRDAEVAVYLYFPPWTMTTWDSEGGTPWRMKTEPDELHRGECTCYQKAMGPFGVPQEPMDRFEVEWDAEGDAVMV
;
A
#
# COMPACT_ATOMS: atom_id res chain seq x y z
N MET A 1 -3.20 77.75 -28.13
CA MET A 1 -2.74 76.83 -27.07
C MET A 1 -3.63 75.60 -27.11
N LEU A 2 -3.14 74.51 -27.69
CA LEU A 2 -3.86 73.23 -27.84
C LEU A 2 -3.55 72.36 -26.62
N ARG A 3 -4.59 71.90 -25.90
CA ARG A 3 -4.44 70.91 -24.83
C ARG A 3 -4.16 69.54 -25.45
N PRO A 4 -3.21 68.74 -24.92
CA PRO A 4 -3.01 67.38 -25.38
C PRO A 4 -4.18 66.50 -24.92
N PRO A 5 -4.52 65.45 -25.68
CA PRO A 5 -5.60 64.55 -25.32
C PRO A 5 -5.19 63.69 -24.12
N SER A 6 -6.06 63.64 -23.12
CA SER A 6 -5.97 62.73 -21.98
C SER A 6 -6.11 61.30 -22.47
N ILE A 7 -5.00 60.57 -22.54
CA ILE A 7 -4.98 59.12 -22.70
C ILE A 7 -5.55 58.53 -21.42
N LEU A 8 -6.82 58.15 -21.45
CA LEU A 8 -7.42 57.29 -20.44
C LEU A 8 -6.73 55.93 -20.55
N SER A 9 -5.68 55.77 -19.74
CA SER A 9 -5.10 54.47 -19.43
C SER A 9 -6.19 53.63 -18.77
N SER A 10 -6.88 52.83 -19.58
CA SER A 10 -7.60 51.64 -19.10
C SER A 10 -6.55 50.76 -18.43
N ALA A 11 -6.39 50.94 -17.12
CA ALA A 11 -5.65 50.00 -16.31
C ALA A 11 -6.40 48.68 -16.42
N CYS A 12 -5.86 47.78 -17.24
CA CYS A 12 -6.32 46.40 -17.28
C CYS A 12 -6.08 45.87 -15.86
N GLU A 13 -7.14 45.81 -15.04
CA GLU A 13 -7.07 45.20 -13.72
C GLU A 13 -6.55 43.79 -13.92
N ALA A 14 -5.32 43.54 -13.46
CA ALA A 14 -4.69 42.25 -13.59
C ALA A 14 -5.53 41.26 -12.78
N THR A 15 -6.19 40.34 -13.47
CA THR A 15 -6.90 39.23 -12.83
C THR A 15 -5.92 38.47 -11.95
N THR A 16 -6.22 38.44 -10.66
CA THR A 16 -5.46 37.70 -9.66
C THR A 16 -6.07 36.32 -9.47
N ILE A 17 -5.33 35.42 -8.82
CA ILE A 17 -5.85 34.10 -8.43
C ILE A 17 -7.10 34.23 -7.52
N ASN A 18 -7.26 35.36 -6.84
CA ASN A 18 -8.41 35.65 -6.00
C ASN A 18 -9.67 36.03 -6.78
N ASP A 19 -9.60 36.10 -8.11
CA ASP A 19 -10.74 36.39 -8.99
C ASP A 19 -11.29 35.12 -9.68
N LEU A 20 -10.58 33.98 -9.58
CA LEU A 20 -10.98 32.72 -10.21
C LEU A 20 -12.21 32.08 -9.53
N PRO A 21 -13.21 31.57 -10.27
CA PRO A 21 -14.30 30.76 -9.71
C PRO A 21 -13.84 29.58 -8.84
N GLY A 22 -14.68 29.15 -7.88
CA GLY A 22 -14.36 28.07 -6.96
C GLY A 22 -14.09 26.73 -7.67
N GLU A 23 -14.79 26.48 -8.77
CA GLU A 23 -14.65 25.32 -9.63
C GLU A 23 -13.26 25.27 -10.29
N LEU A 24 -12.73 26.42 -10.73
CA LEU A 24 -11.39 26.49 -11.29
C LEU A 24 -10.32 26.29 -10.22
N LEU A 25 -10.54 26.81 -9.01
CA LEU A 25 -9.63 26.56 -7.89
C LEU A 25 -9.63 25.09 -7.46
N LEU A 26 -10.80 24.42 -7.48
CA LEU A 26 -10.88 22.97 -7.28
C LEU A 26 -10.12 22.20 -8.36
N ASN A 27 -10.24 22.60 -9.63
CA ASN A 27 -9.49 21.97 -10.73
C ASN A 27 -7.97 22.15 -10.61
N ILE A 28 -7.52 23.30 -10.10
CA ILE A 28 -6.11 23.53 -9.78
C ILE A 28 -5.70 22.66 -8.57
N GLY A 29 -6.55 22.60 -7.53
CA GLY A 29 -6.38 21.68 -6.39
C GLY A 29 -6.22 20.22 -6.83
N ALA A 30 -6.95 19.83 -7.87
CA ALA A 30 -6.89 18.49 -8.43
C ALA A 30 -5.56 18.14 -9.10
N GLN A 31 -4.72 19.13 -9.42
CA GLN A 31 -3.38 18.89 -9.96
C GLN A 31 -2.37 18.48 -8.87
N PHE A 32 -2.71 18.62 -7.58
CA PHE A 32 -1.85 18.17 -6.48
C PHE A 32 -2.02 16.66 -6.24
N THR A 33 -1.44 15.86 -7.13
CA THR A 33 -1.44 14.40 -7.03
C THR A 33 -0.20 13.82 -6.37
N ASN A 34 0.78 14.68 -6.05
CA ASN A 34 2.12 14.26 -5.66
C ASN A 34 2.20 13.65 -4.23
N LEU A 35 3.38 13.13 -3.88
CA LEU A 35 3.70 12.65 -2.53
C LEU A 35 3.54 13.72 -1.43
N ASN A 36 3.73 14.99 -1.73
CA ASN A 36 3.63 16.08 -0.75
C ASN A 36 2.28 16.80 -0.78
N ARG A 37 1.26 16.25 -1.46
CA ARG A 37 -0.01 16.95 -1.76
C ARG A 37 -0.68 17.53 -0.52
N ASN A 38 -0.68 16.81 0.59
CA ASN A 38 -1.28 17.30 1.83
C ASN A 38 -0.58 18.56 2.35
N ARG A 39 0.75 18.57 2.30
CA ARG A 39 1.58 19.70 2.72
C ARG A 39 1.41 20.87 1.76
N ASP A 40 1.40 20.61 0.45
CA ASP A 40 1.21 21.64 -0.57
C ASP A 40 -0.16 22.31 -0.45
N LEU A 41 -1.22 21.52 -0.27
CA LEU A 41 -2.58 22.01 -0.05
C LEU A 41 -2.71 22.77 1.28
N ALA A 42 -2.06 22.29 2.35
CA ALA A 42 -2.01 23.01 3.61
C ALA A 42 -1.30 24.36 3.48
N ASN A 43 -0.15 24.40 2.77
CA ASN A 43 0.59 25.64 2.50
C ASN A 43 -0.27 26.62 1.68
N LEU A 44 -1.01 26.15 0.68
CA LEU A 44 -1.95 26.97 -0.08
C LEU A 44 -3.09 27.52 0.79
N ALA A 45 -3.67 26.68 1.65
CA ALA A 45 -4.71 27.09 2.60
C ALA A 45 -4.22 28.11 3.65
N LEU A 46 -2.93 28.11 3.95
CA LEU A 46 -2.29 29.11 4.81
C LEU A 46 -2.01 30.41 4.06
N ALA A 47 -1.56 30.32 2.81
CA ALA A 47 -1.25 31.49 1.98
C ALA A 47 -2.51 32.27 1.55
N SER A 48 -3.67 31.62 1.41
CA SER A 48 -4.91 32.27 1.01
C SER A 48 -6.14 31.70 1.73
N LYS A 49 -6.92 32.60 2.35
CA LYS A 49 -8.20 32.26 2.99
C LYS A 49 -9.19 31.64 2.01
N ARG A 50 -9.12 32.02 0.73
CA ARG A 50 -10.00 31.50 -0.32
C ARG A 50 -9.70 30.04 -0.63
N TRP A 51 -8.43 29.65 -0.57
CA TRP A 51 -7.96 28.29 -0.83
C TRP A 51 -8.30 27.31 0.29
N ARG A 52 -8.55 27.78 1.51
CA ARG A 52 -8.82 26.93 2.66
C ARG A 52 -9.98 25.94 2.47
N PRO A 53 -11.21 26.34 2.10
CA PRO A 53 -12.31 25.40 1.90
C PRO A 53 -12.03 24.41 0.75
N ILE A 54 -11.36 24.87 -0.31
CA ILE A 54 -11.00 24.04 -1.46
C ILE A 54 -9.97 22.96 -1.09
N ALA A 55 -8.93 23.36 -0.37
CA ALA A 55 -7.92 22.43 0.13
C ALA A 55 -8.53 21.41 1.10
N GLN A 56 -9.39 21.86 2.03
CA GLN A 56 -10.10 20.96 2.95
C GLN A 56 -10.99 19.96 2.21
N GLU A 57 -11.77 20.43 1.24
CA GLU A 57 -12.61 19.56 0.42
C GLU A 57 -11.76 18.53 -0.35
N TRP A 58 -10.65 18.96 -0.95
CA TRP A 58 -9.78 18.05 -1.70
C TRP A 58 -9.09 17.00 -0.82
N LEU A 59 -8.62 17.39 0.38
CA LEU A 59 -8.05 16.46 1.37
C LEU A 59 -9.06 15.40 1.83
N LEU A 60 -10.36 15.69 1.75
CA LEU A 60 -11.44 14.76 2.07
C LEU A 60 -11.82 13.85 0.88
N ILE A 61 -11.61 14.30 -0.36
CA ILE A 61 -11.94 13.54 -1.58
C ILE A 61 -10.80 12.60 -2.00
N GLU A 62 -9.56 13.03 -1.86
CA GLU A 62 -8.34 12.25 -2.17
C GLU A 62 -7.53 11.99 -0.89
N PRO A 63 -8.13 11.33 0.12
CA PRO A 63 -7.56 11.22 1.45
C PRO A 63 -6.21 10.50 1.45
N ARG A 64 -5.28 11.12 2.16
CA ARG A 64 -4.03 10.51 2.60
C ARG A 64 -3.80 10.84 4.06
N PHE A 65 -3.72 9.85 4.92
CA PHE A 65 -3.47 10.11 6.34
C PHE A 65 -2.81 8.93 7.04
N ASN A 66 -2.18 9.22 8.18
CA ASN A 66 -1.76 8.16 9.10
C ASN A 66 -3.01 7.58 9.75
N LEU A 67 -3.15 6.26 9.72
CA LEU A 67 -4.31 5.57 10.27
C LEU A 67 -4.64 5.96 11.73
N THR A 68 -3.66 6.37 12.54
CA THR A 68 -3.89 6.85 13.92
C THR A 68 -4.80 8.08 14.00
N PHE A 69 -5.00 8.82 12.90
CA PHE A 69 -5.89 9.99 12.81
C PHE A 69 -7.22 9.68 12.10
N ILE A 70 -7.59 8.41 11.98
CA ILE A 70 -8.84 8.00 11.30
C ILE A 70 -10.09 8.59 11.95
N ASP A 71 -10.09 8.79 13.27
CA ASP A 71 -11.18 9.43 14.01
C ASP A 71 -11.44 10.86 13.51
N GLY A 72 -10.39 11.67 13.41
CA GLY A 72 -10.49 13.04 12.92
C GLY A 72 -10.93 13.12 11.46
N TYR A 73 -10.45 12.21 10.62
CA TYR A 73 -10.90 12.13 9.23
C TYR A 73 -12.39 11.76 9.14
N MET A 74 -12.81 10.72 9.85
CA MET A 74 -14.20 10.25 9.88
C MET A 74 -15.16 11.32 10.41
N TRP A 75 -14.74 12.05 11.44
CA TRP A 75 -15.49 13.18 11.98
C TRP A 75 -15.72 14.29 10.93
N GLU A 76 -14.65 14.73 10.26
CA GLU A 76 -14.75 15.76 9.21
C GLU A 76 -15.58 15.30 8.00
N MET A 77 -15.54 14.01 7.68
CA MET A 77 -16.39 13.40 6.65
C MET A 77 -17.86 13.33 7.07
N GLY A 78 -18.15 13.05 8.34
CA GLY A 78 -19.52 13.04 8.86
C GLY A 78 -20.22 14.38 8.66
N HIS A 79 -19.51 15.49 8.88
CA HIS A 79 -20.00 16.86 8.64
C HIS A 79 -20.18 17.20 7.15
N ARG A 80 -19.57 16.41 6.25
CA ARG A 80 -19.58 16.64 4.80
C ARG A 80 -19.93 15.36 4.05
N SER A 81 -20.98 14.68 4.50
CA SER A 81 -21.40 13.37 3.97
C SER A 81 -21.63 13.34 2.46
N HIS A 82 -22.01 14.46 1.85
CA HIS A 82 -22.13 14.59 0.38
C HIS A 82 -20.81 14.29 -0.38
N LEU A 83 -19.65 14.44 0.28
CA LEU A 83 -18.34 14.13 -0.28
C LEU A 83 -18.01 12.63 -0.31
N LEU A 84 -18.68 11.80 0.49
CA LEU A 84 -18.41 10.35 0.56
C LEU A 84 -18.48 9.68 -0.82
N SER A 85 -19.45 10.10 -1.64
CA SER A 85 -19.64 9.59 -3.01
C SER A 85 -18.52 10.00 -3.98
N ARG A 86 -17.69 11.00 -3.63
CA ARG A 86 -16.61 11.50 -4.49
C ARG A 86 -15.28 10.83 -4.21
N VAL A 87 -15.12 10.16 -3.06
CA VAL A 87 -13.91 9.42 -2.70
C VAL A 87 -13.82 8.16 -3.56
N LYS A 88 -12.84 8.15 -4.46
CA LYS A 88 -12.53 6.98 -5.32
C LYS A 88 -11.25 6.27 -4.92
N ARG A 89 -10.36 6.97 -4.23
CA ARG A 89 -9.07 6.48 -3.80
C ARG A 89 -8.90 6.77 -2.32
N LEU A 90 -8.45 5.76 -1.58
CA LEU A 90 -8.11 5.88 -0.17
C LEU A 90 -6.67 5.45 0.01
N GLU A 91 -5.86 6.34 0.57
CA GLU A 91 -4.46 6.09 0.81
C GLU A 91 -4.15 6.22 2.31
N ILE A 92 -3.67 5.14 2.91
CA ILE A 92 -3.43 5.10 4.36
C ILE A 92 -2.04 4.55 4.60
N TRP A 93 -1.33 5.16 5.53
CA TRP A 93 -0.06 4.66 6.03
C TRP A 93 -0.12 4.44 7.53
N SER A 94 0.68 3.51 8.03
CA SER A 94 0.82 3.24 9.47
C SER A 94 2.17 2.59 9.75
N ARG A 95 2.61 2.66 11.00
CA ARG A 95 3.96 2.22 11.40
C ARG A 95 3.84 1.18 12.51
N SER A 96 4.63 0.11 12.44
CA SER A 96 4.78 -0.84 13.56
C SER A 96 5.69 -0.31 14.68
N GLU A 97 6.45 0.76 14.41
CA GLU A 97 7.33 1.41 15.38
C GLU A 97 6.57 1.89 16.62
N GLY A 98 7.09 1.57 17.81
CA GLY A 98 6.44 1.85 19.09
C GLY A 98 5.25 0.94 19.43
N ARG A 99 4.84 0.04 18.52
CA ARG A 99 3.72 -0.90 18.70
C ARG A 99 4.14 -2.36 18.72
N THR A 100 5.45 -2.61 18.60
CA THR A 100 6.04 -3.95 18.60
C THR A 100 7.19 -4.00 19.62
N THR A 101 7.27 -5.09 20.39
CA THR A 101 8.41 -5.42 21.26
C THR A 101 9.25 -6.50 20.60
N LYS A 102 10.51 -6.19 20.27
CA LYS A 102 11.45 -7.18 19.73
C LYS A 102 12.14 -7.89 20.90
N THR A 103 11.91 -9.19 21.08
CA THR A 103 12.69 -10.02 22.01
C THR A 103 13.79 -10.75 21.26
N MET A 104 15.03 -10.64 21.75
CA MET A 104 16.15 -11.37 21.18
C MET A 104 16.21 -12.74 21.84
N TYR A 105 16.15 -13.82 21.07
CA TYR A 105 16.41 -15.17 21.56
C TYR A 105 17.65 -15.75 20.87
N VAL A 106 18.60 -16.24 21.66
CA VAL A 106 19.77 -16.92 21.09
C VAL A 106 19.36 -18.37 20.80
N SER A 107 19.37 -18.78 19.54
CA SER A 107 19.06 -20.16 19.17
C SER A 107 20.09 -21.12 19.78
N ARG A 108 19.75 -22.42 19.86
CA ARG A 108 20.69 -23.48 20.27
C ARG A 108 21.93 -23.58 19.38
N THR A 109 21.90 -23.00 18.17
CA THR A 109 23.04 -22.97 17.25
C THR A 109 23.93 -21.74 17.43
N GLY A 110 23.68 -20.90 18.45
CA GLY A 110 24.41 -19.65 18.67
C GLY A 110 24.05 -18.53 17.70
N VAL A 111 23.00 -18.73 16.88
CA VAL A 111 22.48 -17.71 15.98
C VAL A 111 21.47 -16.87 16.76
N ASN A 112 21.67 -15.55 16.79
CA ASN A 112 20.67 -14.64 17.33
C ASN A 112 19.43 -14.69 16.43
N VAL A 113 18.33 -15.25 16.96
CA VAL A 113 17.02 -15.25 16.31
C VAL A 113 16.16 -14.23 17.05
N TYR A 114 15.82 -13.15 16.38
CA TYR A 114 14.86 -12.20 16.93
C TYR A 114 13.46 -12.82 16.83
N LEU A 115 12.93 -13.29 17.96
CA LEU A 115 11.51 -13.60 18.09
C LEU A 115 10.83 -12.34 18.54
N THR A 116 10.05 -11.71 17.65
CA THR A 116 9.18 -10.62 18.06
C THR A 116 8.08 -11.18 18.97
N ASP A 117 8.25 -11.16 20.30
CA ASP A 117 7.10 -11.30 21.22
C ASP A 117 6.25 -10.05 21.05
N VAL A 118 5.29 -10.11 20.14
CA VAL A 118 4.43 -8.96 19.89
C VAL A 118 3.00 -9.28 20.22
N ALA A 119 2.59 -8.73 21.35
CA ALA A 119 1.21 -8.38 21.56
C ALA A 119 0.87 -7.20 20.65
N TYR A 120 -0.04 -7.42 19.71
CA TYR A 120 -0.76 -6.33 19.07
C TYR A 120 -1.37 -5.46 20.18
N THR A 121 -0.91 -4.22 20.30
CA THR A 121 -1.40 -3.28 21.33
C THR A 121 -2.58 -2.50 20.74
N PRO A 122 -3.80 -2.70 21.26
CA PRO A 122 -4.98 -1.99 20.80
C PRO A 122 -4.85 -0.47 21.01
N THR A 123 -5.44 0.31 20.10
CA THR A 123 -5.53 1.77 20.26
C THR A 123 -6.86 2.12 20.90
N ALA A 124 -6.83 2.56 22.17
CA ALA A 124 -8.04 2.97 22.86
C ALA A 124 -8.68 4.21 22.21
N THR A 125 -10.00 4.27 22.29
CA THR A 125 -10.82 5.39 21.78
C THR A 125 -10.47 6.68 22.52
N PRO A 126 -10.09 7.75 21.80
CA PRO A 126 -9.89 9.06 22.43
C PRO A 126 -11.16 9.54 23.15
N ASP A 127 -11.00 10.16 24.32
CA ASP A 127 -12.14 10.62 25.12
C ASP A 127 -13.05 11.58 24.35
N ARG A 128 -12.48 12.42 23.46
CA ARG A 128 -13.25 13.31 22.58
C ARG A 128 -14.24 12.55 21.71
N THR A 129 -13.79 11.47 21.07
CA THR A 129 -14.58 10.66 20.14
C THR A 129 -15.66 9.89 20.91
N ARG A 130 -15.34 9.43 22.12
CA ARG A 130 -16.32 8.79 23.00
C ARG A 130 -17.44 9.75 23.44
N GLN A 131 -17.16 11.04 23.57
CA GLN A 131 -18.13 12.06 23.97
C GLN A 131 -19.04 12.51 22.80
N GLU A 132 -18.66 12.22 21.56
CA GLU A 132 -19.41 12.56 20.36
C GLU A 132 -20.50 11.53 20.06
N ALA A 133 -21.59 11.57 20.84
CA ALA A 133 -22.67 10.58 20.79
C ALA A 133 -23.27 10.39 19.38
N GLU A 134 -23.48 11.47 18.62
CA GLU A 134 -24.03 11.42 17.26
C GLU A 134 -23.11 10.65 16.29
N PHE A 135 -21.78 10.91 16.38
CA PHE A 135 -20.81 10.21 15.53
C PHE A 135 -20.74 8.72 15.86
N MET A 136 -20.78 8.38 17.14
CA MET A 136 -20.77 6.98 17.60
C MET A 136 -22.06 6.25 17.17
N GLU A 137 -23.23 6.89 17.27
CA GLU A 137 -24.50 6.33 16.81
C GLU A 137 -24.51 6.06 15.30
N ILE A 138 -23.94 6.97 14.50
CA ILE A 138 -23.74 6.74 13.06
C ILE A 138 -22.86 5.52 12.83
N CYS A 139 -21.72 5.42 13.53
CA CYS A 139 -20.81 4.27 13.41
C CYS A 139 -21.52 2.96 13.76
N GLU A 140 -22.22 2.91 14.90
CA GLU A 140 -22.98 1.73 15.33
C GLU A 140 -24.05 1.33 14.31
N THR A 141 -24.74 2.31 13.72
CA THR A 141 -25.75 2.05 12.67
C THR A 141 -25.11 1.38 11.44
N GLN A 142 -23.95 1.87 10.99
CA GLN A 142 -23.23 1.25 9.88
C GLN A 142 -22.75 -0.16 10.25
N ILE A 143 -22.24 -0.35 11.46
CA ILE A 143 -21.79 -1.67 11.95
C ILE A 143 -22.96 -2.66 11.95
N GLN A 144 -24.11 -2.28 12.49
CA GLN A 144 -25.31 -3.13 12.51
C GLN A 144 -25.79 -3.49 11.11
N HIS A 145 -25.71 -2.55 10.17
CA HIS A 145 -26.13 -2.77 8.79
C HIS A 145 -25.21 -3.76 8.04
N TYR A 146 -23.89 -3.60 8.18
CA TYR A 146 -22.91 -4.36 7.40
C TYR A 146 -22.41 -5.63 8.08
N ALA A 147 -22.56 -5.77 9.40
CA ALA A 147 -22.15 -6.98 10.10
C ALA A 147 -22.90 -8.21 9.55
N THR A 148 -22.16 -9.29 9.27
CA THR A 148 -22.74 -10.50 8.67
C THR A 148 -23.65 -11.29 9.62
N ASN A 149 -23.56 -11.05 10.93
CA ASN A 149 -24.40 -11.65 11.96
C ASN A 149 -24.35 -10.82 13.26
N LYS A 150 -25.26 -11.09 14.18
CA LYS A 150 -25.39 -10.37 15.46
C LYS A 150 -24.10 -10.41 16.30
N ARG A 151 -23.41 -11.55 16.35
CA ARG A 151 -22.16 -11.69 17.10
C ARG A 151 -21.05 -10.80 16.53
N HIS A 152 -20.92 -10.75 15.20
CA HIS A 152 -19.97 -9.85 14.55
C HIS A 152 -20.30 -8.39 14.80
N ALA A 153 -21.58 -8.00 14.84
CA ALA A 153 -21.98 -6.65 15.22
C ALA A 153 -21.56 -6.32 16.65
N GLU A 154 -21.82 -7.22 17.61
CA GLU A 154 -21.43 -7.06 19.02
C GLU A 154 -19.90 -6.97 19.18
N ASP A 155 -19.14 -7.82 18.49
CA ASP A 155 -17.67 -7.81 18.53
C ASP A 155 -17.09 -6.53 17.90
N TRP A 156 -17.69 -6.04 16.82
CA TRP A 156 -17.27 -4.80 16.15
C TRP A 156 -17.64 -3.54 16.95
N ILE A 157 -18.83 -3.48 17.55
CA ILE A 157 -19.20 -2.40 18.47
C ILE A 157 -18.26 -2.38 19.68
N ARG A 158 -17.93 -3.55 20.25
CA ARG A 158 -16.94 -3.62 21.34
C ARG A 158 -15.57 -3.09 20.90
N ALA A 159 -15.17 -3.37 19.66
CA ALA A 159 -13.93 -2.84 19.11
C ALA A 159 -13.91 -1.30 19.06
N LEU A 160 -15.06 -0.62 18.90
CA LEU A 160 -15.10 0.84 19.00
C LEU A 160 -14.67 1.39 20.36
N GLU A 161 -14.62 0.56 21.42
CA GLU A 161 -14.15 0.95 22.75
C GLU A 161 -12.73 0.45 23.04
N THR A 162 -12.44 -0.79 22.64
CA THR A 162 -11.18 -1.47 22.98
C THR A 162 -10.08 -1.24 21.97
N ASP A 163 -10.44 -1.03 20.69
CA ASP A 163 -9.50 -0.87 19.59
C ASP A 163 -10.13 -0.09 18.42
N ILE A 164 -10.13 1.23 18.55
CA ILE A 164 -10.92 2.12 17.69
C ILE A 164 -10.46 2.07 16.22
N VAL A 165 -9.17 1.82 15.99
CA VAL A 165 -8.54 1.90 14.66
C VAL A 165 -9.15 0.90 13.67
N PRO A 166 -9.10 -0.42 13.90
CA PRO A 166 -9.70 -1.38 12.97
C PRO A 166 -11.23 -1.26 12.92
N ALA A 167 -11.87 -0.82 14.01
CA ALA A 167 -13.30 -0.61 14.07
C ALA A 167 -13.75 0.51 13.11
N LEU A 168 -13.13 1.69 13.22
CA LEU A 168 -13.40 2.83 12.34
C LEU A 168 -12.94 2.58 10.90
N PHE A 169 -11.85 1.84 10.70
CA PHE A 169 -11.42 1.46 9.35
C PHE A 169 -12.49 0.62 8.63
N GLY A 170 -13.11 -0.33 9.34
CA GLY A 170 -14.25 -1.06 8.82
C GLY A 170 -15.41 -0.15 8.42
N VAL A 171 -15.76 0.82 9.29
CA VAL A 171 -16.88 1.75 9.04
C VAL A 171 -16.55 2.63 7.84
N LEU A 172 -15.32 3.12 7.75
CA LEU A 172 -14.82 3.90 6.62
C LEU A 172 -15.03 3.15 5.31
N LEU A 173 -14.62 1.88 5.22
CA LEU A 173 -14.82 1.09 3.99
C LEU A 173 -16.30 0.97 3.61
N CYS A 174 -17.20 0.85 4.59
CA CYS A 174 -18.64 0.74 4.38
C CYS A 174 -19.29 2.04 3.90
N VAL A 175 -18.77 3.21 4.27
CA VAL A 175 -19.37 4.51 3.93
C VAL A 175 -18.82 5.13 2.64
N LEU A 176 -17.86 4.48 1.97
CA LEU A 176 -17.26 4.94 0.71
C LEU A 176 -17.78 4.13 -0.50
N PRO A 177 -18.99 4.42 -1.02
CA PRO A 177 -19.65 3.58 -2.02
C PRO A 177 -18.93 3.53 -3.39
N ASN A 178 -18.12 4.54 -3.69
CA ASN A 178 -17.41 4.67 -4.95
C ASN A 178 -15.90 4.39 -4.83
N LEU A 179 -15.46 3.79 -3.73
CA LEU A 179 -14.06 3.41 -3.56
C LEU A 179 -13.66 2.41 -4.66
N ARG A 180 -12.55 2.71 -5.35
CA ARG A 180 -11.95 1.91 -6.43
C ARG A 180 -10.49 1.56 -6.15
N GLU A 181 -9.78 2.43 -5.45
CA GLU A 181 -8.37 2.23 -5.11
C GLU A 181 -8.17 2.24 -3.59
N LEU A 182 -7.62 1.16 -3.04
CA LEU A 182 -7.21 1.06 -1.65
C LEU A 182 -5.70 0.88 -1.60
N LYS A 183 -4.99 1.93 -1.18
CA LYS A 183 -3.53 2.00 -1.18
C LYS A 183 -3.01 2.01 0.24
N VAL A 184 -2.64 0.84 0.74
CA VAL A 184 -2.12 0.67 2.11
C VAL A 184 -0.73 0.03 2.11
N GLY A 185 0.03 0.17 1.02
CA GLY A 185 1.35 -0.44 0.87
C GLY A 185 2.39 0.05 1.87
N ASP A 186 2.30 1.30 2.33
CA ASP A 186 3.15 1.93 3.35
C ASP A 186 2.54 1.81 4.76
N ALA A 187 2.03 0.63 5.07
CA ALA A 187 1.31 0.42 6.32
C ALA A 187 1.70 -0.90 6.99
N TRP A 188 1.39 -1.01 8.28
CA TRP A 188 1.58 -2.22 9.06
C TRP A 188 0.35 -3.12 8.93
N LEU A 189 0.55 -4.37 8.47
CA LEU A 189 -0.53 -5.31 8.17
C LEU A 189 -1.52 -5.51 9.34
N MET A 190 -1.02 -5.47 10.57
CA MET A 190 -1.81 -5.72 11.76
C MET A 190 -2.93 -4.70 11.98
N ASP A 191 -2.79 -3.51 11.40
CA ASP A 191 -3.81 -2.45 11.47
C ASP A 191 -5.00 -2.66 10.54
N PHE A 192 -4.89 -3.60 9.61
CA PHE A 192 -5.87 -3.82 8.56
C PHE A 192 -6.44 -5.23 8.66
N PRO A 193 -7.17 -5.56 9.74
CA PRO A 193 -7.54 -6.93 9.98
C PRO A 193 -8.64 -7.45 9.05
N PHE A 194 -9.19 -6.62 8.17
CA PHE A 194 -10.04 -7.11 7.08
C PHE A 194 -9.27 -8.07 6.15
N PHE A 195 -7.93 -7.92 6.02
CA PHE A 195 -7.07 -8.87 5.30
C PHE A 195 -7.06 -10.28 5.93
N ALA A 196 -7.38 -10.41 7.23
CA ALA A 196 -7.55 -11.72 7.87
C ALA A 196 -8.76 -12.50 7.29
N ASN A 197 -9.71 -11.80 6.66
CA ASN A 197 -10.84 -12.39 5.91
C ASN A 197 -10.50 -12.73 4.46
N MET A 198 -9.30 -12.39 4.01
CA MET A 198 -8.75 -12.69 2.67
C MET A 198 -7.72 -13.82 2.72
N ARG A 199 -7.65 -14.58 3.83
CA ARG A 199 -6.67 -15.65 3.97
C ARG A 199 -6.90 -16.74 2.94
N SER A 200 -5.81 -17.22 2.35
CA SER A 200 -5.85 -18.37 1.46
C SER A 200 -6.29 -19.65 2.18
N PRO A 201 -6.75 -20.69 1.47
CA PRO A 201 -7.04 -22.00 2.08
C PRO A 201 -5.86 -22.53 2.91
N SER A 202 -4.62 -22.36 2.45
CA SER A 202 -3.42 -22.77 3.17
C SER A 202 -3.20 -21.96 4.46
N ALA A 203 -3.47 -20.66 4.45
CA ALA A 203 -3.40 -19.78 5.62
C ALA A 203 -4.60 -19.95 6.58
N ILE A 204 -5.69 -20.58 6.13
CA ILE A 204 -6.78 -21.00 7.00
C ILE A 204 -6.39 -22.29 7.73
N ALA A 205 -5.83 -23.27 7.00
CA ALA A 205 -5.35 -24.52 7.57
C ALA A 205 -4.18 -24.30 8.55
N ASN A 206 -3.27 -23.38 8.20
CA ASN A 206 -2.09 -23.03 8.97
C ASN A 206 -2.12 -21.53 9.31
N PRO A 207 -2.89 -21.13 10.34
CA PRO A 207 -3.12 -19.72 10.64
C PRO A 207 -1.83 -18.99 11.05
N PRO A 208 -1.58 -17.79 10.49
CA PRO A 208 -0.44 -16.98 10.91
C PRO A 208 -0.64 -16.48 12.35
N HIS A 209 0.47 -16.26 13.03
CA HIS A 209 0.52 -15.59 14.33
C HIS A 209 0.80 -14.07 14.14
N PRO A 210 0.31 -13.21 15.05
CA PRO A 210 -0.46 -13.53 16.24
C PRO A 210 -1.95 -13.77 15.95
N TRP A 211 -2.60 -14.58 16.78
CA TRP A 211 -4.00 -14.97 16.62
C TRP A 211 -4.96 -13.78 16.81
N SER A 212 -4.52 -12.74 17.52
CA SER A 212 -5.27 -11.50 17.75
C SER A 212 -5.55 -10.73 16.47
N TRP A 213 -4.82 -10.96 15.37
CA TRP A 213 -5.10 -10.34 14.08
C TRP A 213 -6.43 -10.79 13.44
N LYS A 214 -7.05 -11.85 13.97
CA LYS A 214 -8.30 -12.40 13.42
C LYS A 214 -9.50 -11.56 13.84
N HIS A 215 -9.86 -10.56 13.05
CA HIS A 215 -11.10 -9.79 13.20
C HIS A 215 -12.13 -10.19 12.15
N ASN A 216 -12.75 -11.37 12.34
CA ASN A 216 -13.76 -11.89 11.42
C ASN A 216 -15.00 -10.97 11.30
N PHE A 217 -15.19 -10.06 12.27
CA PHE A 217 -16.29 -9.11 12.26
C PHE A 217 -16.25 -8.11 11.09
N LEU A 218 -15.08 -7.88 10.47
CA LEU A 218 -14.94 -7.04 9.28
C LEU A 218 -15.26 -7.74 7.94
N SER A 219 -15.69 -9.00 7.97
CA SER A 219 -16.08 -9.74 6.76
C SER A 219 -17.19 -9.06 5.94
N GLY A 220 -18.10 -8.37 6.63
CA GLY A 220 -19.15 -7.56 5.99
C GLY A 220 -18.60 -6.34 5.24
N ALA A 221 -17.70 -5.60 5.88
CA ALA A 221 -17.01 -4.46 5.26
C ALA A 221 -16.19 -4.88 4.02
N LEU A 222 -15.48 -6.01 4.10
CA LEU A 222 -14.79 -6.57 2.93
C LEU A 222 -15.79 -6.86 1.81
N THR A 223 -16.93 -7.48 2.12
CA THR A 223 -17.96 -7.82 1.13
C THR A 223 -18.52 -6.58 0.42
N ALA A 224 -18.61 -5.44 1.11
CA ALA A 224 -19.05 -4.17 0.52
C ALA A 224 -18.08 -3.63 -0.55
N ILE A 225 -16.78 -3.87 -0.42
CA ILE A 225 -15.77 -3.34 -1.35
C ILE A 225 -15.36 -4.30 -2.47
N LEU A 226 -15.56 -5.62 -2.30
CA LEU A 226 -15.16 -6.65 -3.29
C LEU A 226 -15.63 -6.39 -4.74
N PRO A 227 -16.86 -5.94 -5.01
CA PRO A 227 -17.34 -5.74 -6.39
C PRO A 227 -16.73 -4.51 -7.08
N HIS A 228 -16.15 -3.61 -6.29
CA HIS A 228 -15.84 -2.24 -6.69
C HIS A 228 -14.34 -1.98 -6.80
N LEU A 229 -13.52 -2.69 -6.03
CA LEU A 229 -12.11 -2.41 -5.94
C LEU A 229 -11.36 -2.86 -7.20
N THR A 230 -10.71 -1.90 -7.87
CA THR A 230 -9.90 -2.12 -9.08
C THR A 230 -8.41 -2.12 -8.79
N VAL A 231 -7.97 -1.41 -7.74
CA VAL A 231 -6.56 -1.33 -7.31
C VAL A 231 -6.46 -1.64 -5.82
N LEU A 232 -5.57 -2.55 -5.47
CA LEU A 232 -5.26 -2.91 -4.07
C LEU A 232 -3.75 -2.94 -3.85
N GLU A 233 -3.25 -2.10 -2.95
CA GLU A 233 -1.91 -2.24 -2.40
C GLU A 233 -1.99 -2.85 -1.01
N VAL A 234 -1.32 -3.98 -0.82
CA VAL A 234 -1.25 -4.73 0.43
C VAL A 234 -0.16 -4.14 1.33
N PRO A 235 -0.35 -4.06 2.65
CA PRO A 235 0.66 -3.59 3.60
C PRO A 235 2.00 -4.30 3.43
N SER A 236 3.07 -3.53 3.25
CA SER A 236 4.43 -4.06 3.09
C SER A 236 5.07 -4.38 4.44
N ASP A 237 4.76 -3.59 5.48
CA ASP A 237 5.21 -3.90 6.83
C ASP A 237 4.38 -5.07 7.39
N MET A 238 4.95 -6.25 7.26
CA MET A 238 4.44 -7.49 7.84
C MET A 238 5.23 -7.89 9.09
N THR A 239 5.87 -6.94 9.77
CA THR A 239 6.50 -7.18 11.07
C THR A 239 5.48 -7.86 11.98
N THR A 240 5.94 -8.77 12.84
CA THR A 240 5.13 -9.60 13.76
C THR A 240 4.33 -10.72 13.14
N LEU A 241 4.08 -10.70 11.83
CA LEU A 241 3.38 -11.80 11.18
C LEU A 241 4.32 -13.00 11.05
N MET A 242 4.06 -14.04 11.83
CA MET A 242 4.77 -15.32 11.70
C MET A 242 3.87 -16.30 10.96
N CYS A 243 4.36 -16.80 9.83
CA CYS A 243 3.66 -17.79 9.02
C CYS A 243 4.30 -19.16 9.23
N ASP A 244 3.47 -20.20 9.25
CA ASP A 244 3.96 -21.57 9.31
C ASP A 244 4.72 -21.92 8.02
N HIS A 245 5.80 -22.70 8.14
CA HIS A 245 6.60 -23.19 7.01
C HIS A 245 5.86 -24.16 6.08
N SER A 246 4.61 -24.49 6.33
CA SER A 246 3.70 -25.25 5.45
C SER A 246 2.68 -24.37 4.73
N MET A 247 2.58 -23.08 5.06
CA MET A 247 1.70 -22.13 4.37
C MET A 247 2.22 -21.89 2.94
N ALA A 248 1.36 -21.98 1.93
CA ALA A 248 1.76 -21.76 0.54
C ALA A 248 1.69 -20.26 0.19
N THR A 249 0.61 -19.60 0.61
CA THR A 249 0.37 -18.17 0.36
C THR A 249 -0.49 -17.58 1.46
N LEU A 250 -0.33 -16.29 1.75
CA LEU A 250 -1.08 -15.63 2.81
C LEU A 250 -2.50 -15.24 2.35
N PHE A 251 -2.64 -14.75 1.12
CA PHE A 251 -3.85 -14.10 0.65
C PHE A 251 -4.50 -14.78 -0.56
N ASP A 252 -5.82 -14.64 -0.67
CA ASP A 252 -6.64 -15.07 -1.80
C ASP A 252 -7.46 -13.88 -2.31
N PHE A 253 -7.09 -13.38 -3.48
CA PHE A 253 -7.72 -12.26 -4.17
C PHE A 253 -8.76 -12.69 -5.20
N ARG A 254 -9.05 -14.00 -5.33
CA ARG A 254 -9.98 -14.51 -6.37
C ARG A 254 -11.43 -14.06 -6.14
N ARG A 255 -11.75 -13.61 -4.92
CA ARG A 255 -13.07 -13.07 -4.56
C ARG A 255 -13.35 -11.69 -5.14
N PHE A 256 -12.34 -10.98 -5.65
CA PHE A 256 -12.53 -9.68 -6.26
C PHE A 256 -12.96 -9.83 -7.73
N GLU A 257 -14.07 -9.19 -8.07
CA GLU A 257 -14.70 -9.29 -9.40
C GLU A 257 -14.08 -8.32 -10.41
N THR A 258 -13.52 -7.20 -9.93
CA THR A 258 -13.06 -6.10 -10.78
C THR A 258 -11.61 -5.68 -10.52
N LEU A 259 -10.88 -6.45 -9.69
CA LEU A 259 -9.51 -6.13 -9.31
C LEU A 259 -8.55 -6.33 -10.49
N ARG A 260 -7.91 -5.25 -10.90
CA ARG A 260 -7.02 -5.19 -12.07
C ARG A 260 -5.56 -4.99 -11.68
N GLU A 261 -5.32 -4.29 -10.59
CA GLU A 261 -3.97 -4.00 -10.12
C GLU A 261 -3.81 -4.48 -8.68
N VAL A 262 -2.76 -5.26 -8.44
CA VAL A 262 -2.38 -5.69 -7.09
C VAL A 262 -0.92 -5.38 -6.86
N THR A 263 -0.65 -4.69 -5.76
CA THR A 263 0.71 -4.45 -5.26
C THR A 263 0.89 -5.17 -3.93
N LEU A 264 1.94 -5.96 -3.79
CA LEU A 264 2.24 -6.69 -2.55
C LEU A 264 3.73 -7.00 -2.42
N THR A 265 4.15 -7.59 -1.30
CA THR A 265 5.53 -8.07 -1.09
C THR A 265 5.64 -9.55 -1.42
N MET A 266 6.85 -10.05 -1.73
CA MET A 266 7.03 -11.51 -1.88
C MET A 266 6.71 -12.28 -0.61
N LYS A 267 6.91 -11.65 0.55
CA LYS A 267 6.52 -12.19 1.85
C LYS A 267 5.02 -12.47 1.94
N ALA A 268 4.18 -11.68 1.26
CA ALA A 268 2.75 -11.92 1.16
C ALA A 268 2.41 -13.12 0.26
N ILE A 269 3.22 -13.38 -0.78
CA ILE A 269 3.01 -14.45 -1.77
C ILE A 269 3.38 -15.80 -1.19
N GLU A 270 4.56 -15.93 -0.59
CA GLU A 270 5.12 -17.26 -0.26
C GLU A 270 5.10 -17.59 1.23
N GLY A 271 4.68 -16.63 2.07
CA GLY A 271 4.84 -16.75 3.52
C GLY A 271 6.32 -16.70 3.92
N HIS A 272 6.59 -16.44 5.21
CA HIS A 272 7.96 -16.35 5.72
C HIS A 272 8.69 -17.70 5.63
N SER A 273 9.37 -17.97 4.53
CA SER A 273 10.19 -19.16 4.41
C SER A 273 11.57 -18.88 3.84
N ILE A 274 12.38 -18.28 4.70
CA ILE A 274 13.79 -17.94 4.47
C ILE A 274 14.66 -19.20 4.29
N LEU A 275 14.11 -20.41 4.52
CA LEU A 275 14.85 -21.69 4.50
C LEU A 275 14.25 -22.75 3.56
N ARG A 276 13.30 -22.38 2.69
CA ARG A 276 12.58 -23.32 1.83
C ARG A 276 13.39 -23.65 0.57
N ILE A 277 14.50 -24.38 0.72
CA ILE A 277 15.15 -25.03 -0.41
C ILE A 277 14.25 -26.19 -0.85
N GLY A 278 13.76 -26.16 -2.10
CA GLY A 278 13.08 -27.29 -2.74
C GLY A 278 11.55 -27.35 -2.60
N THR A 279 10.89 -26.36 -2.01
CA THR A 279 9.42 -26.25 -2.11
C THR A 279 9.02 -25.52 -3.38
N PRO A 280 7.94 -25.96 -4.06
CA PRO A 280 7.46 -25.26 -5.25
C PRO A 280 6.98 -23.85 -4.89
N PRO A 281 7.13 -22.88 -5.80
CA PRO A 281 6.55 -21.56 -5.65
C PRO A 281 5.03 -21.63 -5.54
N ALA A 282 4.43 -20.59 -4.96
CA ALA A 282 2.97 -20.54 -4.82
C ALA A 282 2.30 -20.46 -6.20
N ASP A 283 1.23 -21.23 -6.41
CA ASP A 283 0.48 -21.20 -7.67
C ASP A 283 -0.30 -19.87 -7.79
N PRO A 284 0.01 -19.01 -8.77
CA PRO A 284 -0.68 -17.73 -8.91
C PRO A 284 -2.17 -17.88 -9.17
N ARG A 285 -2.63 -19.02 -9.73
CA ARG A 285 -4.05 -19.33 -9.97
C ARG A 285 -4.84 -19.50 -8.68
N GLU A 286 -4.17 -19.78 -7.57
CA GLU A 286 -4.76 -19.86 -6.24
C GLU A 286 -4.79 -18.52 -5.51
N ILE A 287 -4.05 -17.53 -6.00
CA ILE A 287 -3.86 -16.23 -5.37
C ILE A 287 -4.68 -15.15 -6.08
N PHE A 288 -4.56 -15.05 -7.40
CA PHE A 288 -5.03 -13.89 -8.16
C PHE A 288 -6.30 -14.17 -8.97
N THR A 289 -7.09 -13.12 -9.17
CA THR A 289 -8.25 -13.12 -10.05
C THR A 289 -7.85 -13.06 -11.53
N LYS A 290 -8.73 -13.52 -12.42
CA LYS A 290 -8.51 -13.53 -13.89
C LYS A 290 -8.53 -12.12 -14.49
N THR A 291 -9.08 -11.14 -13.77
CA THR A 291 -9.13 -9.74 -14.20
C THR A 291 -7.82 -8.98 -13.99
N LEU A 292 -6.81 -9.61 -13.39
CA LEU A 292 -5.51 -9.02 -13.14
C LEU A 292 -4.87 -8.52 -14.44
N GLU A 293 -4.57 -7.23 -14.50
CA GLU A 293 -3.89 -6.53 -15.59
C GLU A 293 -2.45 -6.20 -15.23
N THR A 294 -2.19 -5.85 -13.97
CA THR A 294 -0.87 -5.44 -13.47
C THR A 294 -0.59 -6.03 -12.10
N LEU A 295 0.56 -6.68 -11.97
CA LEU A 295 1.10 -7.16 -10.69
C LEU A 295 2.35 -6.37 -10.34
N ARG A 296 2.40 -5.81 -9.14
CA ARG A 296 3.58 -5.11 -8.61
C ARG A 296 4.09 -5.80 -7.35
N ILE A 297 5.41 -6.00 -7.28
CA ILE A 297 6.09 -6.66 -6.17
C ILE A 297 7.07 -5.66 -5.53
N ASN A 298 6.76 -5.13 -4.35
CA ASN A 298 7.55 -4.07 -3.67
C ASN A 298 8.88 -4.56 -3.06
N GLU A 299 8.92 -5.84 -2.73
CA GLU A 299 10.01 -6.46 -1.97
C GLU A 299 10.30 -7.82 -2.58
N ALA A 300 10.73 -7.80 -3.84
CA ALA A 300 11.18 -8.96 -4.60
C ALA A 300 12.51 -9.47 -4.05
N THR A 301 12.72 -10.78 -4.15
CA THR A 301 13.91 -11.48 -3.66
C THR A 301 14.38 -12.46 -4.74
N HIS A 302 15.42 -13.25 -4.44
CA HIS A 302 15.94 -14.28 -5.35
C HIS A 302 14.89 -15.34 -5.74
N ILE A 303 13.84 -15.57 -4.95
CA ILE A 303 12.78 -16.55 -5.26
C ILE A 303 11.74 -16.00 -6.25
N THR A 304 11.69 -14.68 -6.46
CA THR A 304 10.70 -14.03 -7.30
C THR A 304 10.68 -14.60 -8.71
N ALA A 305 11.83 -14.93 -9.30
CA ALA A 305 11.92 -15.49 -10.64
C ALA A 305 11.14 -16.81 -10.79
N ASN A 306 11.16 -17.68 -9.78
CA ASN A 306 10.42 -18.95 -9.80
C ASN A 306 8.90 -18.72 -9.76
N PHE A 307 8.43 -17.80 -8.91
CA PHE A 307 7.02 -17.42 -8.87
C PHE A 307 6.57 -16.78 -10.20
N LEU A 308 7.41 -15.91 -10.77
CA LEU A 308 7.12 -15.28 -12.06
C LEU A 308 7.06 -16.29 -13.21
N ASN A 309 7.84 -17.37 -13.15
CA ASN A 309 7.73 -18.46 -14.11
C ASN A 309 6.34 -19.13 -14.04
N GLU A 310 5.83 -19.46 -12.85
CA GLU A 310 4.48 -20.00 -12.70
C GLU A 310 3.40 -19.02 -13.20
N LEU A 311 3.60 -17.72 -12.99
CA LEU A 311 2.71 -16.68 -13.50
C LEU A 311 2.68 -16.66 -15.04
N CYS A 312 3.85 -16.73 -15.67
CA CYS A 312 3.99 -16.80 -17.12
C CYS A 312 3.36 -18.09 -17.69
N LEU A 313 3.55 -19.23 -17.02
CA LEU A 313 2.90 -20.50 -17.41
C LEU A 313 1.37 -20.42 -17.30
N ALA A 314 0.85 -19.82 -16.23
CA ALA A 314 -0.58 -19.57 -16.08
C ALA A 314 -1.13 -18.60 -17.14
N LYS A 315 -0.35 -17.57 -17.53
CA LYS A 315 -0.68 -16.68 -18.64
C LYS A 315 -0.76 -17.43 -19.98
N LYS A 316 0.24 -18.25 -20.30
CA LYS A 316 0.31 -19.05 -21.54
C LYS A 316 -0.84 -20.07 -21.67
N THR A 317 -1.38 -20.53 -20.53
CA THR A 317 -2.57 -21.39 -20.48
C THR A 317 -3.90 -20.61 -20.46
N PHE A 318 -3.87 -19.31 -20.76
CA PHE A 318 -5.02 -18.40 -20.81
C PHE A 318 -5.77 -18.23 -19.48
N PHE A 319 -5.14 -18.54 -18.33
CA PHE A 319 -5.77 -18.31 -17.03
C PHE A 319 -5.84 -16.81 -16.70
N PHE A 320 -4.79 -16.05 -17.05
CA PHE A 320 -4.71 -14.60 -16.87
C PHE A 320 -4.78 -13.86 -18.21
N PRO A 321 -5.94 -13.87 -18.90
CA PRO A 321 -6.05 -13.29 -20.23
C PRO A 321 -5.72 -11.79 -20.24
N SER A 322 -6.06 -11.07 -19.17
CA SER A 322 -5.90 -9.62 -19.07
C SER A 322 -4.53 -9.15 -18.58
N LEU A 323 -3.66 -10.05 -18.11
CA LEU A 323 -2.35 -9.67 -17.55
C LEU A 323 -1.47 -9.09 -18.66
N LYS A 324 -1.03 -7.84 -18.47
CA LYS A 324 -0.24 -7.08 -19.45
C LYS A 324 1.13 -6.70 -18.92
N ARG A 325 1.26 -6.51 -17.60
CA ARG A 325 2.47 -5.96 -17.00
C ARG A 325 2.78 -6.57 -15.65
N VAL A 326 4.07 -6.81 -15.40
CA VAL A 326 4.60 -7.14 -14.09
C VAL A 326 5.74 -6.20 -13.75
N GLU A 327 5.78 -5.74 -12.51
CA GLU A 327 6.83 -4.87 -12.01
C GLU A 327 7.39 -5.47 -10.72
N ALA A 328 8.71 -5.64 -10.63
CA ALA A 328 9.38 -6.18 -9.46
C ALA A 328 10.49 -5.24 -8.97
N TYR A 329 10.35 -4.81 -7.73
CA TYR A 329 11.34 -4.01 -7.00
C TYR A 329 12.06 -4.94 -6.04
N HIS A 330 13.32 -5.24 -6.31
CA HIS A 330 14.12 -6.12 -5.48
C HIS A 330 14.59 -5.41 -4.21
N ILE A 331 14.65 -6.15 -3.11
CA ILE A 331 15.17 -5.61 -1.84
C ILE A 331 16.69 -5.52 -1.82
N GLU A 332 17.38 -6.18 -2.74
CA GLU A 332 18.83 -6.39 -2.75
C GLU A 332 19.41 -6.00 -4.10
N HIS A 333 20.72 -5.75 -4.10
CA HIS A 333 21.47 -5.49 -5.33
C HIS A 333 21.43 -6.72 -6.27
N LEU A 334 21.63 -6.50 -7.57
CA LEU A 334 21.51 -7.53 -8.61
C LEU A 334 22.44 -8.71 -8.36
N GLU A 335 23.73 -8.45 -8.11
CA GLU A 335 24.73 -9.50 -7.92
C GLU A 335 24.46 -10.33 -6.65
N ASP A 336 23.97 -9.71 -5.58
CA ASP A 336 23.56 -10.42 -4.36
C ASP A 336 22.33 -11.29 -4.63
N THR A 337 21.37 -10.79 -5.41
CA THR A 337 20.18 -11.54 -5.80
C THR A 337 20.56 -12.75 -6.65
N ARG A 338 21.46 -12.60 -7.62
CA ARG A 338 21.99 -13.70 -8.46
C ARG A 338 22.72 -14.74 -7.63
N ALA A 339 23.66 -14.33 -6.78
CA ALA A 339 24.40 -15.25 -5.92
C ALA A 339 23.47 -16.07 -5.02
N ARG A 340 22.40 -15.45 -4.48
CA ARG A 340 21.39 -16.17 -3.71
C ARG A 340 20.51 -17.08 -4.56
N ALA A 341 20.14 -16.66 -5.77
CA ALA A 341 19.41 -17.48 -6.71
C ALA A 341 20.20 -18.76 -7.04
N ASP A 342 21.50 -18.64 -7.32
CA ASP A 342 22.39 -19.76 -7.60
C ASP A 342 22.47 -20.74 -6.42
N ILE A 343 22.69 -20.22 -5.20
CA ILE A 343 22.74 -21.03 -3.97
C ILE A 343 21.40 -21.77 -3.76
N ALA A 344 20.29 -21.09 -4.01
CA ALA A 344 18.95 -21.64 -3.85
C ALA A 344 18.46 -22.46 -5.06
N GLN A 345 19.27 -22.58 -6.12
CA GLN A 345 18.90 -23.22 -7.39
C GLN A 345 17.62 -22.64 -8.01
N CYS A 346 17.46 -21.31 -7.93
CA CYS A 346 16.39 -20.55 -8.56
C CYS A 346 16.79 -20.11 -9.97
N LEU A 347 15.80 -19.67 -10.75
CA LEU A 347 16.02 -19.05 -12.06
C LEU A 347 16.79 -17.73 -11.94
N ASP A 348 17.56 -17.38 -12.97
CA ASP A 348 18.27 -16.10 -13.04
C ASP A 348 17.25 -14.94 -13.03
N PRO A 349 17.42 -13.93 -12.17
CA PRO A 349 16.43 -12.87 -11.99
C PRO A 349 16.35 -11.91 -13.19
N ILE A 350 17.24 -11.99 -14.18
CA ILE A 350 17.28 -11.14 -15.37
C ILE A 350 17.03 -11.97 -16.63
N ASP A 351 17.91 -12.91 -16.93
CA ASP A 351 17.95 -13.57 -18.23
C ASP A 351 16.78 -14.52 -18.42
N ASP A 352 16.48 -15.34 -17.40
CA ASP A 352 15.34 -16.25 -17.42
C ASP A 352 14.01 -15.47 -17.36
N VAL A 353 13.95 -14.41 -16.53
CA VAL A 353 12.78 -13.53 -16.42
C VAL A 353 12.48 -12.86 -17.76
N ARG A 354 13.48 -12.28 -18.43
CA ARG A 354 13.29 -11.71 -19.75
C ARG A 354 12.74 -12.74 -20.75
N ALA A 355 13.34 -13.93 -20.79
CA ALA A 355 12.93 -14.98 -21.73
C ALA A 355 11.48 -15.43 -21.49
N MET A 356 11.10 -15.71 -20.23
CA MET A 356 9.77 -16.20 -19.91
C MET A 356 8.66 -15.16 -20.19
N PHE A 357 8.94 -13.87 -19.96
CA PHE A 357 7.97 -12.79 -20.16
C PHE A 357 7.77 -12.44 -21.63
N ARG A 358 8.84 -12.42 -22.42
CA ARG A 358 8.75 -12.33 -23.89
C ARG A 358 7.85 -13.43 -24.43
N ASP A 359 8.10 -14.67 -24.02
CA ASP A 359 7.34 -15.82 -24.50
C ASP A 359 5.87 -15.80 -24.01
N ALA A 360 5.57 -15.09 -22.92
CA ALA A 360 4.22 -14.94 -22.38
C ALA A 360 3.48 -13.70 -22.91
N GLU A 361 4.15 -12.87 -23.72
CA GLU A 361 3.64 -11.59 -24.23
C GLU A 361 3.20 -10.63 -23.11
N VAL A 362 4.04 -10.50 -22.07
CA VAL A 362 3.78 -9.64 -20.90
C VAL A 362 4.97 -8.70 -20.71
N ALA A 363 4.70 -7.40 -20.58
CA ALA A 363 5.74 -6.42 -20.29
C ALA A 363 6.29 -6.63 -18.87
N VAL A 364 7.60 -6.46 -18.70
CA VAL A 364 8.24 -6.63 -17.39
C VAL A 364 9.20 -5.50 -17.08
N TYR A 365 9.11 -5.00 -15.86
CA TYR A 365 10.00 -4.01 -15.31
C TYR A 365 10.68 -4.58 -14.07
N LEU A 366 12.02 -4.49 -14.01
CA LEU A 366 12.81 -4.95 -12.88
C LEU A 366 13.69 -3.82 -12.35
N TYR A 367 13.74 -3.69 -11.03
CA TYR A 367 14.60 -2.73 -10.34
C TYR A 367 15.39 -3.41 -9.24
N PHE A 368 16.69 -3.11 -9.19
CA PHE A 368 17.60 -3.57 -8.15
C PHE A 368 18.28 -2.33 -7.54
N PRO A 369 18.03 -2.07 -6.25
CA PRO A 369 18.61 -0.92 -5.59
C PRO A 369 20.13 -1.06 -5.42
N PRO A 370 20.84 0.06 -5.23
CA PRO A 370 22.27 0.07 -4.95
C PRO A 370 22.60 -0.49 -3.55
N TRP A 371 21.59 -0.65 -2.69
CA TRP A 371 21.70 -1.11 -1.30
C TRP A 371 20.48 -1.91 -0.90
N THR A 372 20.60 -2.71 0.17
CA THR A 372 19.42 -3.36 0.73
C THR A 372 18.39 -2.32 1.14
N MET A 373 17.21 -2.39 0.52
CA MET A 373 16.15 -1.41 0.71
C MET A 373 14.81 -2.14 0.87
N THR A 374 14.27 -2.07 2.07
CA THR A 374 12.89 -2.47 2.35
C THR A 374 11.97 -1.26 2.22
N THR A 375 10.67 -1.50 1.96
CA THR A 375 9.67 -0.42 1.87
C THR A 375 9.70 0.44 3.13
N TRP A 376 9.81 -0.21 4.29
CA TRP A 376 9.75 0.42 5.59
C TRP A 376 10.99 1.26 5.93
N ASP A 377 12.18 0.83 5.52
CA ASP A 377 13.42 1.54 5.83
C ASP A 377 13.61 2.82 5.01
N SER A 378 12.88 2.96 3.90
CA SER A 378 13.03 4.06 2.94
C SER A 378 12.34 5.37 3.36
N GLU A 379 11.45 5.34 4.35
CA GLU A 379 10.68 6.48 4.90
C GLU A 379 9.77 7.28 3.92
N GLY A 380 9.82 6.99 2.61
CA GLY A 380 9.03 7.65 1.56
C GLY A 380 7.81 6.87 1.06
N GLY A 381 7.60 5.66 1.56
CA GLY A 381 6.51 4.76 1.18
C GLY A 381 6.96 3.62 0.25
N THR A 382 6.04 3.04 -0.51
CA THR A 382 6.38 1.95 -1.44
C THR A 382 7.34 2.44 -2.53
N PRO A 383 8.28 1.60 -3.00
CA PRO A 383 9.22 2.02 -4.04
C PRO A 383 8.55 2.49 -5.33
N TRP A 384 7.45 1.85 -5.75
CA TRP A 384 6.67 2.29 -6.92
C TRP A 384 6.13 3.69 -6.78
N ARG A 385 5.73 4.03 -5.56
CA ARG A 385 5.20 5.34 -5.26
C ARG A 385 6.30 6.38 -5.30
N MET A 386 7.45 6.10 -4.68
CA MET A 386 8.60 7.00 -4.74
C MET A 386 9.11 7.18 -6.17
N LYS A 387 9.05 6.13 -7.00
CA LYS A 387 9.42 6.19 -8.42
C LYS A 387 8.56 7.18 -9.22
N THR A 388 7.29 7.35 -8.86
CA THR A 388 6.41 8.32 -9.57
C THR A 388 6.76 9.78 -9.30
N GLU A 389 7.66 10.07 -8.35
CA GLU A 389 8.08 11.42 -8.01
C GLU A 389 9.56 11.67 -8.31
N PRO A 390 9.93 12.88 -8.75
CA PRO A 390 11.33 13.27 -8.87
C PRO A 390 12.07 13.17 -7.54
N ASP A 391 13.25 12.57 -7.55
CA ASP A 391 14.22 12.48 -6.44
C ASP A 391 13.77 11.72 -5.17
N GLU A 392 12.50 11.32 -5.03
CA GLU A 392 12.00 10.65 -3.82
C GLU A 392 12.54 9.23 -3.69
N LEU A 393 12.64 8.48 -4.80
CA LEU A 393 13.26 7.15 -4.79
C LEU A 393 14.73 7.24 -4.37
N HIS A 394 15.47 8.19 -4.96
CA HIS A 394 16.88 8.42 -4.62
C HIS A 394 17.06 8.82 -3.15
N ARG A 395 16.16 9.64 -2.62
CA ARG A 395 16.15 9.99 -1.19
C ARG A 395 15.93 8.76 -0.31
N GLY A 396 15.02 7.86 -0.70
CA GLY A 396 14.80 6.58 -0.03
C GLY A 396 16.08 5.74 -0.01
N GLU A 397 16.78 5.63 -1.14
CA GLU A 397 18.06 4.93 -1.25
C GLU A 397 19.12 5.53 -0.33
N CYS A 398 19.25 6.86 -0.30
CA CYS A 398 20.19 7.55 0.58
C CYS A 398 19.89 7.30 2.06
N THR A 399 18.60 7.27 2.45
CA THR A 399 18.18 6.95 3.82
C THR A 399 18.59 5.53 4.19
N CYS A 400 18.33 4.54 3.32
CA CYS A 400 18.73 3.15 3.55
C CYS A 400 20.25 2.99 3.61
N TYR A 401 20.99 3.67 2.73
CA TYR A 401 22.45 3.71 2.76
C TYR A 401 23.00 4.25 4.09
N GLN A 402 22.45 5.38 4.57
CA GLN A 402 22.85 5.97 5.85
C GLN A 402 22.60 5.01 7.02
N LYS A 403 21.47 4.29 7.00
CA LYS A 403 21.17 3.26 8.01
C LYS A 403 22.17 2.09 7.92
N ALA A 404 22.54 1.67 6.73
CA ALA A 404 23.49 0.56 6.50
C ALA A 404 24.93 0.88 6.96
N MET A 405 25.38 2.14 6.86
CA MET A 405 26.70 2.56 7.36
C MET A 405 26.82 2.49 8.90
N GLY A 406 25.71 2.36 9.61
CA GLY A 406 25.65 2.29 11.06
C GLY A 406 26.12 3.57 11.76
N PRO A 407 26.22 3.56 13.11
CA PRO A 407 26.52 4.76 13.90
C PRO A 407 27.95 5.30 13.69
N PHE A 408 28.84 4.49 13.12
CA PHE A 408 30.24 4.85 12.89
C PHE A 408 30.49 5.39 11.48
N GLY A 409 29.49 5.38 10.60
CA GLY A 409 29.57 5.98 9.28
C GLY A 409 30.66 5.39 8.39
N VAL A 410 30.94 4.08 8.50
CA VAL A 410 31.99 3.45 7.69
C VAL A 410 31.54 3.51 6.23
N PRO A 411 32.26 4.26 5.36
CA PRO A 411 31.85 4.41 3.98
C PRO A 411 31.94 3.05 3.29
N GLN A 412 30.81 2.59 2.76
CA GLN A 412 30.79 1.53 1.76
C GLN A 412 30.63 2.20 0.40
N GLU A 413 31.38 1.76 -0.61
CA GLU A 413 31.23 2.30 -1.97
C GLU A 413 29.82 1.98 -2.48
N PRO A 414 29.06 2.99 -2.96
CA PRO A 414 27.76 2.76 -3.58
C PRO A 414 27.92 1.83 -4.77
N MET A 415 27.18 0.72 -4.73
CA MET A 415 26.95 -0.08 -5.92
C MET A 415 26.08 0.74 -6.88
N ASP A 416 26.20 0.44 -8.17
CA ASP A 416 25.33 1.06 -9.16
C ASP A 416 23.92 0.46 -9.06
N ARG A 417 22.90 1.31 -9.14
CA ARG A 417 21.53 0.82 -9.30
C ARG A 417 21.38 0.14 -10.67
N PHE A 418 20.54 -0.88 -10.75
CA PHE A 418 20.20 -1.54 -12.00
C PHE A 418 18.69 -1.47 -12.24
N GLU A 419 18.29 -0.92 -13.38
CA GLU A 419 16.89 -0.77 -13.78
C GLU A 419 16.75 -1.20 -15.22
N VAL A 420 15.75 -2.03 -15.51
CA VAL A 420 15.52 -2.52 -16.87
C VAL A 420 14.04 -2.69 -17.13
N GLU A 421 13.63 -2.37 -18.35
CA GLU A 421 12.25 -2.53 -18.81
C GLU A 421 12.24 -3.20 -20.18
N TRP A 422 11.42 -4.25 -20.30
CA TRP A 422 11.07 -4.85 -21.58
C TRP A 422 9.57 -4.74 -21.82
N ASP A 423 9.20 -4.46 -23.08
CA ASP A 423 7.80 -4.50 -23.50
C ASP A 423 7.30 -5.94 -23.67
N ALA A 424 6.05 -6.09 -24.14
CA ALA A 424 5.44 -7.39 -24.36
C ALA A 424 6.12 -8.20 -25.49
N GLU A 425 6.88 -7.57 -26.38
CA GLU A 425 7.63 -8.21 -27.46
C GLU A 425 9.03 -8.64 -27.00
N GLY A 426 9.42 -8.26 -25.78
CA GLY A 426 10.74 -8.54 -25.21
C GLY A 426 11.83 -7.56 -25.66
N ASP A 427 11.43 -6.47 -26.29
CA ASP A 427 12.31 -5.39 -26.71
C ASP A 427 12.62 -4.49 -25.51
N ALA A 428 13.90 -4.10 -25.39
CA ALA A 428 14.34 -3.26 -24.29
C ALA A 428 13.85 -1.82 -24.50
N VAL A 429 13.06 -1.33 -23.54
CA VAL A 429 12.55 0.05 -23.49
C VAL A 429 13.49 0.93 -22.66
N MET A 430 14.10 0.36 -21.63
CA MET A 430 15.04 1.01 -20.71
C MET A 430 16.12 0.01 -20.28
N VAL A 431 17.39 0.43 -20.30
CA VAL A 431 18.58 -0.34 -19.86
C VAL A 431 19.55 0.58 -19.16
#